data_AF-A0A453H2M1-F1
#
_entry.id   AF-A0A453H2M1-F1
#
_cell.length_a   1.000
_cell.length_b   1.000
_cell.length_c   1.000
_cell.angle_alpha   90.00
_cell.angle_beta   90.00
_cell.angle_gamma   90.00
#
_symmetry.space_group_name_H-M   'P 1'
#
loop_
_entity.id
_entity.type
_entity.pdbx_description
1 polymer ?
#
loop_
_entity_poly.entity_id
_entity_poly.type
_entity_poly.pdbx_seq_one_letter_code
_entity_poly.pdbx_strand_id
1 'polypeptide(L)'
;MSAAAFAKGLLDLEGQLTPILVSLVSKDSSMLDGLEDASIEMDEAKARLHEIIISNAKAKNTNGSVEFPWMVDGAGLPPNASELLPKMATLTKQVTAQVKLLAEGEDEKLALTSSFSRYDQAKALGKTTIDAARIAAGLPCGSESFLLMFARWKKLERDLYNERKDRFDITQIPDVYDSCKYDLVHNAHLNLKGLEELYKVAQLLADGVIPNEYGINPKQKLKIGSKIARRLMGKVLIDLRNTREEAICVADPKFTEDEALFLPTKEVEHQQKIQVRNEDGRRSSTTSEKSMDQEDEDDRETKYRLDPKYANVKTPDRHVRTRLYFTSESHIHSLMNVLRYCNLDESLHGEDSLVCQSTLDRLHRTRELDYMSNIVLRMFENTERFL
;
A
#
# COMPACT_ATOMS: atom_id res chain seq x y z
N MET A 1 4.79 -10.68 -0.42
CA MET A 1 6.14 -10.24 -0.85
C MET A 1 6.62 -9.20 0.16
N SER A 2 7.85 -9.25 0.66
CA SER A 2 8.35 -8.21 1.58
C SER A 2 8.80 -6.97 0.79
N ALA A 3 8.76 -5.78 1.41
CA ALA A 3 9.29 -4.55 0.81
C ALA A 3 10.77 -4.70 0.39
N ALA A 4 11.54 -5.55 1.11
CA ALA A 4 12.91 -5.90 0.76
C ALA A 4 13.02 -6.67 -0.55
N ALA A 5 12.16 -7.67 -0.74
CA ALA A 5 12.12 -8.45 -1.97
C ALA A 5 11.68 -7.59 -3.16
N PHE A 6 10.71 -6.69 -2.95
CA PHE A 6 10.27 -5.72 -3.95
C PHE A 6 11.41 -4.77 -4.35
N ALA A 7 12.08 -4.14 -3.39
CA ALA A 7 13.16 -3.19 -3.66
C ALA A 7 14.32 -3.83 -4.42
N LYS A 8 14.69 -5.07 -4.07
CA LYS A 8 15.70 -5.84 -4.82
C LYS A 8 15.29 -6.09 -6.27
N GLY A 9 14.05 -6.53 -6.48
CA GLY A 9 13.53 -6.79 -7.83
C GLY A 9 13.42 -5.52 -8.66
N LEU A 10 12.92 -4.42 -8.08
CA LEU A 10 12.78 -3.14 -8.77
C LEU A 10 14.13 -2.56 -9.21
N LEU A 11 15.15 -2.71 -8.38
CA LEU A 11 16.48 -2.16 -8.62
C LEU A 11 17.44 -3.14 -9.30
N ASP A 12 16.95 -4.34 -9.66
CA ASP A 12 17.73 -5.44 -10.25
C ASP A 12 19.04 -5.73 -9.47
N LEU A 13 18.92 -5.80 -8.14
CA LEU A 13 20.07 -5.97 -7.26
C LEU A 13 20.36 -7.46 -7.00
N GLU A 14 21.53 -7.92 -7.45
CA GLU A 14 22.06 -9.23 -7.09
C GLU A 14 22.71 -9.20 -5.68
N GLY A 15 22.35 -10.16 -4.81
CA GLY A 15 22.99 -10.32 -3.48
C GLY A 15 22.20 -9.74 -2.29
N GLN A 16 22.91 -9.37 -1.21
CA GLN A 16 22.31 -8.72 -0.04
C GLN A 16 21.98 -7.26 -0.37
N LEU A 17 20.86 -6.74 0.15
CA LEU A 17 20.51 -5.31 -0.02
C LEU A 17 21.65 -4.49 0.56
N THR A 18 22.06 -3.44 -0.15
CA THR A 18 22.97 -2.45 0.43
C THR A 18 22.36 -1.91 1.72
N PRO A 19 23.13 -1.67 2.80
CA PRO A 19 22.55 -1.31 4.09
C PRO A 19 21.70 -0.03 4.10
N ILE A 20 21.91 0.85 3.12
CA ILE A 20 21.03 2.01 2.80
C ILE A 20 19.60 1.55 2.55
N LEU A 21 19.43 0.59 1.65
CA LEU A 21 18.14 0.03 1.29
C LEU A 21 17.60 -0.86 2.41
N VAL A 22 18.45 -1.53 3.20
CA VAL A 22 18.02 -2.28 4.38
C VAL A 22 17.41 -1.33 5.42
N SER A 23 18.03 -0.18 5.67
CA SER A 23 17.47 0.84 6.57
C SER A 23 16.13 1.35 6.08
N LEU A 24 16.04 1.76 4.80
CA LEU A 24 14.82 2.28 4.17
C LEU A 24 13.65 1.27 4.16
N VAL A 25 13.95 -0.02 4.16
CA VAL A 25 12.96 -1.09 4.07
C VAL A 25 12.59 -1.67 5.44
N SER A 26 13.55 -1.72 6.37
CA SER A 26 13.38 -2.44 7.65
C SER A 26 13.02 -1.51 8.79
N LYS A 27 13.69 -0.36 8.91
CA LYS A 27 13.47 0.59 10.01
C LYS A 27 12.15 1.35 9.87
N ASP A 28 11.74 1.65 8.64
CA ASP A 28 10.53 2.43 8.35
C ASP A 28 9.27 1.56 8.14
N SER A 29 9.35 0.25 8.42
CA SER A 29 8.25 -0.69 8.16
C SER A 29 6.99 -0.41 9.00
N SER A 30 7.16 -0.04 10.28
CA SER A 30 6.07 0.30 11.20
C SER A 30 5.32 1.60 10.84
N MET A 31 5.85 2.36 9.88
CA MET A 31 5.21 3.58 9.35
C MET A 31 4.02 3.25 8.45
N LEU A 32 3.89 1.99 8.05
CA LEU A 32 2.85 1.47 7.16
C LEU A 32 1.79 0.65 7.90
N ASP A 33 1.80 0.67 9.23
CA ASP A 33 0.83 -0.05 10.06
C ASP A 33 -0.42 0.79 10.39
N GLY A 34 -0.70 1.83 9.59
CA GLY A 34 -1.82 2.76 9.84
C GLY A 34 -3.22 2.20 9.53
N LEU A 35 -3.32 0.98 9.00
CA LEU A 35 -4.59 0.40 8.59
C LEU A 35 -5.51 0.08 9.78
N GLU A 36 -4.94 -0.37 10.90
CA GLU A 36 -5.71 -0.69 12.11
C GLU A 36 -6.40 0.55 12.71
N ASP A 37 -5.75 1.72 12.60
CA ASP A 37 -6.25 3.00 13.14
C ASP A 37 -7.56 3.46 12.48
N ALA A 38 -7.86 2.98 11.26
CA ALA A 38 -9.01 3.35 10.44
C ALA A 38 -10.05 2.21 10.26
N SER A 39 -9.84 1.07 10.91
CA SER A 39 -10.67 -0.14 10.75
C SER A 39 -12.18 0.13 10.92
N ILE A 40 -12.57 0.85 11.97
CA ILE A 40 -13.97 1.17 12.26
C ILE A 40 -14.62 1.96 11.11
N GLU A 41 -13.99 3.04 10.67
CA GLU A 41 -14.54 3.86 9.57
C GLU A 41 -14.54 3.11 8.23
N MET A 42 -13.57 2.24 7.99
CA MET A 42 -13.55 1.38 6.81
C MET A 42 -14.68 0.35 6.84
N ASP A 43 -14.95 -0.26 7.99
CA ASP A 43 -16.06 -1.20 8.15
C ASP A 43 -17.42 -0.52 7.96
N GLU A 44 -17.58 0.71 8.47
CA GLU A 44 -18.75 1.56 8.20
C GLU A 44 -18.90 1.87 6.70
N ALA A 45 -17.80 2.22 6.02
CA ALA A 45 -17.80 2.48 4.58
C ALA A 45 -18.21 1.22 3.79
N LYS A 46 -17.66 0.06 4.14
CA LYS A 46 -17.98 -1.23 3.52
C LYS A 46 -19.44 -1.64 3.76
N ALA A 47 -19.97 -1.41 4.96
CA ALA A 47 -21.38 -1.66 5.27
C ALA A 47 -22.32 -0.79 4.41
N ARG A 48 -22.02 0.51 4.31
CA ARG A 48 -22.77 1.44 3.45
C ARG A 48 -22.66 1.08 1.97
N LEU A 49 -21.48 0.66 1.53
CA LEU A 49 -21.25 0.20 0.16
C LEU A 49 -22.09 -1.04 -0.17
N HIS A 50 -22.17 -1.98 0.77
CA HIS A 50 -23.01 -3.18 0.67
C HIS A 50 -24.49 -2.81 0.53
N GLU A 51 -24.96 -1.88 1.36
CA GLU A 51 -26.31 -1.35 1.27
C GLU A 51 -26.58 -0.69 -0.09
N ILE A 52 -25.65 0.10 -0.62
CA ILE A 52 -25.81 0.77 -1.93
C ILE A 52 -25.91 -0.26 -3.05
N ILE A 53 -25.02 -1.26 -3.09
CA ILE A 53 -25.02 -2.27 -4.17
C ILE A 53 -26.30 -3.10 -4.14
N ILE A 54 -26.78 -3.48 -2.95
CA ILE A 54 -28.01 -4.28 -2.81
C ILE A 54 -29.26 -3.43 -3.02
N SER A 55 -29.28 -2.19 -2.50
CA SER A 55 -30.45 -1.30 -2.56
C SER A 55 -30.61 -0.60 -3.90
N ASN A 56 -29.54 -0.42 -4.69
CA ASN A 56 -29.63 0.07 -6.07
C ASN A 56 -30.42 -0.84 -7.00
N ALA A 57 -30.84 -2.03 -6.56
CA ALA A 57 -31.92 -2.78 -7.20
C ALA A 57 -33.26 -2.00 -7.26
N LYS A 58 -33.43 -0.90 -6.51
CA LYS A 58 -34.69 -0.14 -6.39
C LYS A 58 -34.60 1.36 -6.73
N ALA A 59 -33.43 1.94 -6.92
CA ALA A 59 -33.29 3.37 -7.21
C ALA A 59 -33.27 3.64 -8.72
N LYS A 60 -34.43 4.02 -9.28
CA LYS A 60 -34.52 4.58 -10.63
C LYS A 60 -33.68 5.86 -10.72
N ASN A 61 -32.73 5.86 -11.66
CA ASN A 61 -32.22 7.00 -12.43
C ASN A 61 -32.45 8.40 -11.83
N THR A 62 -31.53 8.88 -11.00
CA THR A 62 -31.27 10.31 -10.90
C THR A 62 -30.46 10.72 -12.14
N ASN A 63 -31.17 10.96 -13.25
CA ASN A 63 -30.65 11.55 -14.48
C ASN A 63 -30.37 13.05 -14.30
N GLY A 64 -29.55 13.41 -13.32
CA GLY A 64 -28.91 14.72 -13.24
C GLY A 64 -27.43 14.51 -13.45
N SER A 65 -26.81 15.20 -14.42
CA SER A 65 -25.35 15.22 -14.47
C SER A 65 -24.87 15.87 -13.17
N VAL A 66 -24.35 15.05 -12.26
CA VAL A 66 -23.70 15.58 -11.06
C VAL A 66 -22.47 16.32 -11.54
N GLU A 67 -22.40 17.62 -11.25
CA GLU A 67 -21.29 18.49 -11.65
C GLU A 67 -19.92 17.92 -11.21
N PHE A 68 -19.90 17.21 -10.08
CA PHE A 68 -18.73 16.53 -9.55
C PHE A 68 -19.03 15.05 -9.20
N PRO A 69 -18.87 14.12 -10.15
CA PRO A 69 -19.22 12.71 -9.97
C PRO A 69 -18.46 11.97 -8.86
N TRP A 70 -17.32 12.48 -8.41
CA TRP A 70 -16.54 11.91 -7.30
C TRP A 70 -16.97 12.40 -5.91
N MET A 71 -17.95 13.31 -5.83
CA MET A 71 -18.43 13.88 -4.57
C MET A 71 -19.63 13.12 -3.98
N VAL A 72 -20.12 12.07 -4.65
CA VAL A 72 -21.31 11.30 -4.25
C VAL A 72 -20.93 9.99 -3.57
N ASP A 73 -21.82 9.51 -2.69
CA ASP A 73 -21.73 8.20 -2.07
C ASP A 73 -21.65 7.10 -3.15
N GLY A 74 -20.64 6.23 -3.06
CA GLY A 74 -20.51 5.08 -3.97
C GLY A 74 -20.07 5.45 -5.38
N ALA A 75 -19.44 6.62 -5.56
CA ALA A 75 -18.89 7.05 -6.84
C ALA A 75 -18.04 5.95 -7.50
N GLY A 76 -18.29 5.70 -8.79
CA GLY A 76 -17.60 4.65 -9.56
C GLY A 76 -18.34 3.32 -9.62
N LEU A 77 -19.37 3.10 -8.79
CA LEU A 77 -20.19 1.89 -8.90
C LEU A 77 -21.03 1.88 -10.19
N PRO A 78 -21.12 0.73 -10.88
CA PRO A 78 -22.00 0.59 -12.03
C PRO A 78 -23.47 0.58 -11.59
N PRO A 79 -24.39 1.15 -12.39
CA PRO A 79 -25.81 1.22 -12.03
C PRO A 79 -26.47 -0.15 -11.90
N ASN A 80 -25.95 -1.16 -12.60
CA ASN A 80 -26.42 -2.55 -12.56
C ASN A 80 -25.58 -3.44 -11.63
N ALA A 81 -24.90 -2.88 -10.62
CA ALA A 81 -24.05 -3.64 -9.70
C ALA A 81 -24.77 -4.84 -9.04
N SER A 82 -26.06 -4.70 -8.71
CA SER A 82 -26.89 -5.77 -8.13
C SER A 82 -27.09 -6.97 -9.08
N GLU A 83 -27.09 -6.76 -10.40
CA GLU A 83 -27.19 -7.80 -11.42
C GLU A 83 -25.83 -8.42 -11.73
N LEU A 84 -24.76 -7.63 -11.62
CA LEU A 84 -23.39 -8.06 -11.86
C LEU A 84 -22.89 -9.01 -10.75
N LEU A 85 -23.33 -8.84 -9.49
CA LEU A 85 -22.93 -9.70 -8.37
C LEU A 85 -23.30 -11.19 -8.58
N PRO A 86 -24.57 -11.56 -8.85
CA PRO A 86 -24.92 -12.95 -9.17
C PRO A 86 -24.22 -13.48 -10.41
N LYS A 87 -24.03 -12.63 -11.43
CA LYS A 87 -23.30 -13.00 -12.65
C LYS A 87 -21.84 -13.35 -12.33
N MET A 88 -21.18 -12.54 -11.50
CA MET A 88 -19.81 -12.77 -11.03
C MET A 88 -19.72 -14.10 -10.28
N ALA A 89 -20.60 -14.35 -9.30
CA ALA A 89 -20.58 -15.62 -8.56
C ALA A 89 -20.81 -16.85 -9.45
N THR A 90 -21.70 -16.75 -10.44
CA THR A 90 -21.96 -17.82 -11.41
C THR A 90 -20.71 -18.11 -12.25
N LEU A 91 -20.08 -17.07 -12.78
CA LEU A 91 -18.86 -17.19 -13.58
C LEU A 91 -17.67 -17.70 -12.75
N THR A 92 -17.50 -17.23 -11.51
CA THR A 92 -16.50 -17.76 -10.57
C THR A 92 -16.68 -19.26 -10.36
N LYS A 93 -17.92 -19.72 -10.13
CA LYS A 93 -18.23 -21.16 -9.99
C LYS A 93 -17.90 -21.97 -11.25
N GLN A 94 -18.14 -21.41 -12.44
CA GLN A 94 -17.79 -22.04 -13.72
C GLN A 94 -16.26 -22.18 -13.90
N VAL A 95 -15.49 -21.15 -13.54
CA VAL A 95 -14.03 -21.21 -13.57
C VAL A 95 -13.51 -22.23 -12.56
N THR A 96 -14.01 -22.19 -11.32
CA THR A 96 -13.63 -23.16 -10.27
C THR A 96 -13.88 -24.61 -10.69
N ALA A 97 -15.02 -24.89 -11.35
CA ALA A 97 -15.34 -26.22 -11.84
C ALA A 97 -14.36 -26.71 -12.93
N GLN A 98 -13.91 -25.83 -13.82
CA GLN A 98 -12.92 -26.17 -14.84
C GLN A 98 -11.55 -26.46 -14.21
N VAL A 99 -11.10 -25.62 -13.28
CA VAL A 99 -9.82 -25.82 -12.58
C VAL A 99 -9.84 -27.11 -11.75
N LYS A 100 -11.00 -27.46 -11.17
CA LYS A 100 -11.18 -28.73 -10.47
C LYS A 100 -10.90 -29.94 -11.38
N LEU A 101 -11.47 -29.95 -12.60
CA LEU A 101 -11.25 -31.03 -13.56
C LEU A 101 -9.78 -31.14 -13.98
N LEU A 102 -9.09 -30.00 -14.13
CA LEU A 102 -7.65 -29.98 -14.41
C LEU A 102 -6.84 -30.58 -13.26
N ALA A 103 -7.20 -30.28 -12.01
CA ALA A 103 -6.55 -30.85 -10.83
C ALA A 103 -6.76 -32.36 -10.71
N GLU A 104 -7.98 -32.85 -10.95
CA GLU A 104 -8.29 -34.28 -10.94
C GLU A 104 -7.54 -35.02 -12.06
N GLY A 105 -7.47 -34.45 -13.26
CA GLY A 105 -6.73 -35.02 -14.39
C GLY A 105 -5.21 -35.06 -14.19
N GLU A 106 -4.64 -34.09 -13.48
CA GLU A 106 -3.22 -34.11 -13.09
C GLU A 106 -2.92 -35.27 -12.14
N ASP A 107 -3.78 -35.48 -11.13
CA ASP A 107 -3.63 -36.56 -10.15
C ASP A 107 -3.77 -37.95 -10.80
N GLU A 108 -4.74 -38.14 -11.71
CA GLU A 108 -4.87 -39.38 -12.50
C GLU A 108 -3.64 -39.67 -13.35
N LYS A 109 -3.07 -38.64 -14.00
CA LYS A 109 -1.87 -38.77 -14.82
C LYS A 109 -0.65 -39.11 -13.96
N LEU A 110 -0.51 -38.48 -12.80
CA LEU A 110 0.54 -38.78 -11.81
C LEU A 110 0.39 -40.19 -11.22
N ALA A 111 -0.84 -40.66 -11.00
CA ALA A 111 -1.10 -42.03 -10.54
C ALA A 111 -0.70 -43.09 -11.60
N LEU A 112 -0.86 -42.78 -12.89
CA LEU A 112 -0.48 -43.65 -14.01
C LEU A 112 1.02 -43.63 -14.30
N THR A 113 1.69 -42.49 -14.10
CA THR A 113 3.13 -42.37 -14.24
C THR A 113 3.77 -42.56 -12.86
N SER A 114 4.20 -43.78 -12.48
CA SER A 114 4.83 -44.07 -11.18
C SER A 114 6.17 -43.35 -10.90
N SER A 115 6.40 -42.20 -11.53
CA SER A 115 7.43 -41.24 -11.21
C SER A 115 6.81 -40.14 -10.35
N PHE A 116 7.09 -40.14 -9.05
CA PHE A 116 7.01 -38.94 -8.24
C PHE A 116 7.89 -37.89 -8.92
N SER A 117 7.26 -37.01 -9.69
CA SER A 117 7.92 -35.92 -10.37
C SER A 117 8.49 -35.00 -9.30
N ARG A 118 9.82 -35.02 -9.15
CA ARG A 118 10.66 -34.24 -8.22
C ARG A 118 10.59 -32.72 -8.49
N TYR A 119 9.50 -32.21 -9.05
CA TYR A 119 9.36 -30.84 -9.55
C TYR A 119 8.61 -29.88 -8.60
N ASP A 120 8.09 -30.37 -7.47
CA ASP A 120 7.48 -29.51 -6.45
C ASP A 120 8.50 -28.82 -5.52
N GLN A 121 9.79 -29.08 -5.69
CA GLN A 121 10.84 -28.25 -5.06
C GLN A 121 11.17 -27.02 -5.91
N ALA A 122 10.14 -26.28 -6.35
CA ALA A 122 10.35 -24.98 -6.96
C ALA A 122 10.65 -23.96 -5.85
N LYS A 123 11.95 -23.81 -5.55
CA LYS A 123 12.46 -22.71 -4.73
C LYS A 123 12.07 -21.40 -5.45
N ALA A 124 11.20 -20.60 -4.82
CA ALA A 124 10.67 -19.33 -5.31
C ALA A 124 11.78 -18.27 -5.51
N LEU A 125 12.63 -18.48 -6.52
CA LEU A 125 13.67 -17.56 -6.95
C LEU A 125 13.48 -17.35 -8.45
N GLY A 126 12.47 -16.56 -8.80
CA GLY A 126 12.42 -15.62 -9.94
C GLY A 126 13.06 -15.98 -11.29
N LYS A 127 13.25 -17.26 -11.63
CA LYS A 127 13.81 -17.65 -12.93
C LYS A 127 12.66 -17.69 -13.93
N THR A 128 12.53 -16.62 -14.70
CA THR A 128 11.58 -16.48 -15.84
C THR A 128 11.61 -17.68 -16.80
N THR A 129 12.74 -18.37 -16.91
CA THR A 129 12.91 -19.60 -17.70
C THR A 129 12.12 -20.80 -17.17
N ILE A 130 11.84 -20.86 -15.86
CA ILE A 130 11.05 -21.93 -15.26
C ILE A 130 9.58 -21.79 -15.66
N ASP A 131 9.04 -20.58 -15.59
CA ASP A 131 7.63 -20.33 -15.93
C ASP A 131 7.36 -20.57 -17.42
N ALA A 132 8.28 -20.19 -18.31
CA ALA A 132 8.17 -20.49 -19.74
C ALA A 132 8.07 -22.01 -20.04
N ALA A 133 8.89 -22.82 -19.36
CA ALA A 133 8.85 -24.27 -19.51
C ALA A 133 7.56 -24.89 -18.93
N ARG A 134 7.05 -24.35 -17.82
CA ARG A 134 5.77 -24.78 -17.22
C ARG A 134 4.59 -24.46 -18.12
N ILE A 135 4.53 -23.24 -18.65
CA ILE A 135 3.50 -22.80 -19.59
C ILE A 135 3.51 -23.71 -20.83
N ALA A 136 4.70 -24.00 -21.38
CA ALA A 136 4.86 -24.93 -22.50
C ALA A 136 4.41 -26.37 -22.16
N ALA A 137 4.55 -26.79 -20.90
CA ALA A 137 4.06 -28.07 -20.40
C ALA A 137 2.57 -28.09 -20.06
N GLY A 138 1.86 -26.96 -20.24
CA GLY A 138 0.44 -26.83 -19.91
C GLY A 138 0.15 -26.67 -18.41
N LEU A 139 1.16 -26.35 -17.59
CA LEU A 139 1.03 -26.21 -16.14
C LEU A 139 0.79 -24.75 -15.72
N PRO A 140 0.21 -24.47 -14.54
CA PRO A 140 0.06 -23.11 -14.04
C PRO A 140 1.42 -22.42 -13.77
N CYS A 141 1.44 -21.11 -14.00
CA CYS A 141 2.57 -20.22 -13.78
C CYS A 141 2.83 -19.98 -12.28
N GLY A 142 4.05 -19.57 -11.92
CA GLY A 142 4.37 -19.10 -10.56
C GLY A 142 4.57 -20.22 -9.54
N SER A 143 4.94 -21.41 -10.02
CA SER A 143 5.08 -22.62 -9.19
C SER A 143 3.78 -23.10 -8.51
N GLU A 144 2.62 -22.60 -8.93
CA GLU A 144 1.31 -23.11 -8.51
C GLU A 144 1.01 -24.46 -9.20
N SER A 145 0.51 -25.45 -8.46
CA SER A 145 -0.04 -26.70 -9.03
C SER A 145 -1.54 -26.55 -9.31
N PHE A 146 -2.14 -27.44 -10.11
CA PHE A 146 -3.58 -27.33 -10.35
C PHE A 146 -4.41 -27.49 -9.07
N LEU A 147 -3.93 -28.29 -8.10
CA LEU A 147 -4.57 -28.42 -6.79
C LEU A 147 -4.56 -27.10 -6.00
N LEU A 148 -3.45 -26.35 -6.02
CA LEU A 148 -3.35 -25.04 -5.36
C LEU A 148 -4.22 -24.00 -6.08
N MET A 149 -4.20 -24.00 -7.41
CA MET A 149 -5.06 -23.15 -8.23
C MET A 149 -6.55 -23.42 -7.94
N PHE A 150 -6.94 -24.69 -7.83
CA PHE A 150 -8.29 -25.10 -7.45
C PHE A 150 -8.63 -24.62 -6.03
N ALA A 151 -7.73 -24.78 -5.06
CA ALA A 151 -7.95 -24.32 -3.69
C ALA A 151 -8.17 -22.81 -3.62
N ARG A 152 -7.41 -22.02 -4.40
CA ARG A 152 -7.59 -20.56 -4.54
C ARG A 152 -8.97 -20.22 -5.11
N TRP A 153 -9.32 -20.75 -6.28
CA TRP A 153 -10.63 -20.49 -6.90
C TRP A 153 -11.80 -20.99 -6.05
N LYS A 154 -11.64 -22.12 -5.34
CA LYS A 154 -12.67 -22.65 -4.45
C LYS A 154 -12.88 -21.78 -3.22
N LYS A 155 -11.80 -21.21 -2.68
CA LYS A 155 -11.89 -20.22 -1.60
C LYS A 155 -12.68 -18.99 -2.06
N LEU A 156 -12.34 -18.43 -3.21
CA LEU A 156 -13.04 -17.27 -3.79
C LEU A 156 -14.53 -17.56 -4.03
N GLU A 157 -14.86 -18.71 -4.60
CA GLU A 157 -16.26 -19.14 -4.81
C GLU A 157 -17.05 -19.13 -3.49
N ARG A 158 -16.47 -19.73 -2.44
CA ARG A 158 -17.11 -19.86 -1.12
C ARG A 158 -17.23 -18.53 -0.39
N ASP A 159 -16.17 -17.72 -0.43
CA ASP A 159 -16.07 -16.50 0.34
C ASP A 159 -16.91 -15.39 -0.32
N LEU A 160 -16.99 -15.35 -1.66
CA LEU A 160 -17.79 -14.37 -2.41
C LEU A 160 -19.29 -14.50 -2.16
N TYR A 161 -19.83 -15.74 -2.15
CA TYR A 161 -21.26 -15.97 -2.07
C TYR A 161 -21.61 -17.12 -1.11
N ASN A 162 -22.34 -16.78 -0.05
CA ASN A 162 -22.81 -17.74 0.92
C ASN A 162 -24.17 -18.31 0.51
N GLU A 163 -24.16 -19.48 -0.15
CA GLU A 163 -25.37 -20.16 -0.62
C GLU A 163 -26.38 -20.44 0.51
N ARG A 164 -25.93 -20.66 1.75
CA ARG A 164 -26.82 -20.97 2.89
C ARG A 164 -27.57 -19.73 3.40
N LYS A 165 -26.96 -18.56 3.29
CA LYS A 165 -27.51 -17.29 3.78
C LYS A 165 -28.04 -16.40 2.65
N ASP A 166 -27.91 -16.83 1.39
CA ASP A 166 -28.21 -16.04 0.20
C ASP A 166 -27.61 -14.63 0.29
N ARG A 167 -26.32 -14.56 0.62
CA ARG A 167 -25.63 -13.30 0.91
C ARG A 167 -24.29 -13.23 0.20
N PHE A 168 -24.07 -12.12 -0.49
CA PHE A 168 -22.79 -11.76 -1.09
C PHE A 168 -21.89 -11.05 -0.09
N ASP A 169 -20.61 -11.40 -0.13
CA ASP A 169 -19.53 -10.65 0.51
C ASP A 169 -18.79 -9.82 -0.55
N ILE A 170 -19.09 -8.53 -0.58
CA ILE A 170 -18.52 -7.60 -1.57
C ILE A 170 -17.03 -7.35 -1.34
N THR A 171 -16.50 -7.67 -0.15
CA THR A 171 -15.07 -7.50 0.16
C THR A 171 -14.19 -8.48 -0.62
N GLN A 172 -14.79 -9.50 -1.24
CA GLN A 172 -14.10 -10.49 -2.07
C GLN A 172 -14.03 -10.08 -3.55
N ILE A 173 -14.69 -8.98 -3.96
CA ILE A 173 -14.65 -8.47 -5.34
C ILE A 173 -13.20 -8.17 -5.78
N PRO A 174 -12.36 -7.47 -4.99
CA PRO A 174 -10.96 -7.21 -5.37
C PRO A 174 -10.16 -8.50 -5.57
N ASP A 175 -10.30 -9.48 -4.66
CA ASP A 175 -9.59 -10.76 -4.76
C ASP A 175 -9.97 -11.57 -6.02
N VAL A 176 -11.26 -11.55 -6.39
CA VAL A 176 -11.75 -12.17 -7.63
C VAL A 176 -11.20 -11.45 -8.85
N TYR A 177 -11.23 -10.11 -8.85
CA TYR A 177 -10.68 -9.29 -9.93
C TYR A 177 -9.18 -9.57 -10.14
N ASP A 178 -8.38 -9.54 -9.08
CA ASP A 178 -6.94 -9.80 -9.13
C ASP A 178 -6.64 -11.22 -9.61
N SER A 179 -7.40 -12.21 -9.14
CA SER A 179 -7.25 -13.60 -9.59
C SER A 179 -7.56 -13.77 -11.07
N CYS A 180 -8.60 -13.09 -11.57
CA CYS A 180 -8.91 -13.08 -13.00
C CYS A 180 -7.79 -12.44 -13.81
N LYS A 181 -7.31 -11.28 -13.37
CA LYS A 181 -6.23 -10.54 -14.05
C LYS A 181 -4.96 -11.38 -14.09
N TYR A 182 -4.57 -11.98 -12.96
CA TYR A 182 -3.42 -12.87 -12.88
C TYR A 182 -3.55 -14.05 -13.85
N ASP A 183 -4.68 -14.76 -13.83
CA ASP A 183 -4.87 -15.94 -14.68
C ASP A 183 -4.98 -15.59 -16.17
N LEU A 184 -5.54 -14.43 -16.53
CA LEU A 184 -5.55 -13.96 -17.92
C LEU A 184 -4.16 -13.56 -18.44
N VAL A 185 -3.30 -13.01 -17.58
CA VAL A 185 -1.95 -12.58 -17.97
C VAL A 185 -0.98 -13.77 -17.99
N HIS A 186 -1.03 -14.62 -16.96
CA HIS A 186 -0.02 -15.65 -16.73
C HIS A 186 -0.47 -17.07 -17.07
N ASN A 187 -1.78 -17.32 -17.10
CA ASN A 187 -2.36 -18.66 -17.30
C ASN A 187 -3.30 -18.73 -18.51
N ALA A 188 -3.17 -17.81 -19.47
CA ALA A 188 -4.02 -17.76 -20.67
C ALA A 188 -4.01 -19.07 -21.47
N HIS A 189 -2.89 -19.80 -21.47
CA HIS A 189 -2.73 -21.09 -22.13
C HIS A 189 -3.68 -22.17 -21.62
N LEU A 190 -4.21 -22.04 -20.41
CA LEU A 190 -5.20 -22.97 -19.84
C LEU A 190 -6.58 -22.83 -20.51
N ASN A 191 -6.83 -21.75 -21.25
CA ASN A 191 -8.07 -21.52 -22.01
C ASN A 191 -9.36 -21.72 -21.18
N LEU A 192 -9.37 -21.20 -19.94
CA LEU A 192 -10.51 -21.28 -19.03
C LEU A 192 -11.70 -20.49 -19.62
N LYS A 193 -12.77 -21.21 -19.97
CA LYS A 193 -13.96 -20.62 -20.57
C LYS A 193 -14.66 -19.71 -19.57
N GLY A 194 -15.08 -18.54 -20.02
CA GLY A 194 -15.77 -17.55 -19.18
C GLY A 194 -14.84 -16.68 -18.32
N LEU A 195 -13.52 -16.96 -18.26
CA LEU A 195 -12.58 -16.17 -17.46
C LEU A 195 -12.50 -14.70 -17.93
N GLU A 196 -12.50 -14.45 -19.24
CA GLU A 196 -12.47 -13.09 -19.78
C GLU A 196 -13.77 -12.33 -19.46
N GLU A 197 -14.91 -13.02 -19.49
CA GLU A 197 -16.20 -12.42 -19.11
C GLU A 197 -16.24 -12.15 -17.61
N LEU A 198 -15.73 -13.08 -16.78
CA LEU A 198 -15.61 -12.91 -15.34
C LEU A 198 -14.74 -11.69 -15.01
N TYR A 199 -13.59 -11.55 -15.68
CA TYR A 199 -12.72 -10.39 -15.53
C TYR A 199 -13.44 -9.08 -15.81
N LYS A 200 -14.18 -8.99 -16.92
CA LYS A 200 -14.94 -7.77 -17.26
C LYS A 200 -15.98 -7.41 -16.20
N VAL A 201 -16.71 -8.42 -15.69
CA VAL A 201 -17.69 -8.22 -14.63
C VAL A 201 -17.02 -7.81 -13.32
N ALA A 202 -15.96 -8.50 -12.92
CA ALA A 202 -15.21 -8.22 -11.71
C ALA A 202 -14.57 -6.83 -11.76
N GLN A 203 -14.01 -6.42 -12.91
CA GLN A 203 -13.43 -5.09 -13.12
C GLN A 203 -14.45 -3.98 -12.92
N LEU A 204 -15.64 -4.09 -13.55
CA LEU A 204 -16.69 -3.08 -13.41
C LEU A 204 -17.13 -2.90 -11.95
N LEU A 205 -17.15 -3.98 -11.16
CA LEU A 205 -17.45 -3.92 -9.75
C LEU A 205 -16.27 -3.37 -8.94
N ALA A 206 -15.05 -3.85 -9.21
CA ALA A 206 -13.82 -3.47 -8.51
C ALA A 206 -13.50 -1.97 -8.66
N ASP A 207 -13.71 -1.40 -9.87
CA ASP A 207 -13.58 0.04 -10.17
C ASP A 207 -14.36 0.92 -9.19
N GLY A 208 -15.52 0.44 -8.72
CA GLY A 208 -16.34 1.12 -7.73
C GLY A 208 -16.11 0.64 -6.30
N VAL A 209 -15.83 -0.63 -6.08
CA VAL A 209 -15.67 -1.18 -4.72
C VAL A 209 -14.36 -0.73 -4.09
N ILE A 210 -13.23 -0.93 -4.75
CA ILE A 210 -11.89 -0.71 -4.19
C ILE A 210 -11.73 0.72 -3.65
N PRO A 211 -12.02 1.79 -4.41
CA PRO A 211 -11.82 3.15 -3.90
C PRO A 211 -12.79 3.51 -2.76
N ASN A 212 -13.96 2.86 -2.69
CA ASN A 212 -14.98 3.11 -1.68
C ASN A 212 -14.78 2.32 -0.38
N GLU A 213 -13.92 1.28 -0.37
CA GLU A 213 -13.47 0.65 0.87
C GLU A 213 -12.69 1.63 1.77
N TYR A 214 -12.03 2.61 1.15
CA TYR A 214 -11.28 3.67 1.83
C TYR A 214 -12.13 4.94 2.06
N GLY A 215 -13.46 4.79 2.10
CA GLY A 215 -14.45 5.82 2.39
C GLY A 215 -15.47 6.00 1.28
N ILE A 216 -16.75 6.12 1.63
CA ILE A 216 -17.86 6.17 0.66
C ILE A 216 -18.05 7.54 0.01
N ASN A 217 -17.65 8.61 0.70
CA ASN A 217 -17.80 10.00 0.28
C ASN A 217 -16.57 10.85 0.67
N PRO A 218 -16.42 12.07 0.14
CA PRO A 218 -15.22 12.88 0.33
C PRO A 218 -14.81 13.09 1.79
N LYS A 219 -15.77 13.34 2.69
CA LYS A 219 -15.49 13.55 4.12
C LYS A 219 -14.98 12.26 4.78
N GLN A 220 -15.61 11.13 4.50
CA GLN A 220 -15.16 9.84 5.04
C GLN A 220 -13.81 9.43 4.45
N LYS A 221 -13.58 9.66 3.15
CA LYS A 221 -12.31 9.43 2.46
C LYS A 221 -11.17 10.24 3.09
N LEU A 222 -11.40 11.52 3.39
CA LEU A 222 -10.43 12.34 4.13
C LEU A 222 -10.16 11.77 5.52
N LYS A 223 -11.20 11.41 6.28
CA LYS A 223 -11.06 10.89 7.65
C LYS A 223 -10.25 9.60 7.70
N ILE A 224 -10.58 8.63 6.85
CA ILE A 224 -9.86 7.34 6.73
C ILE A 224 -8.42 7.59 6.24
N GLY A 225 -8.27 8.39 5.18
CA GLY A 225 -6.97 8.71 4.60
C GLY A 225 -6.03 9.36 5.61
N SER A 226 -6.52 10.32 6.40
CA SER A 226 -5.75 11.02 7.43
C SER A 226 -5.34 10.14 8.60
N LYS A 227 -6.04 9.02 8.85
CA LYS A 227 -5.64 8.02 9.85
C LYS A 227 -4.54 7.11 9.30
N ILE A 228 -4.77 6.51 8.14
CA ILE A 228 -3.83 5.56 7.50
C ILE A 228 -2.52 6.26 7.12
N ALA A 229 -2.60 7.42 6.47
CA ALA A 229 -1.42 8.12 5.95
C ALA A 229 -0.69 8.97 7.01
N ARG A 230 -1.17 9.05 8.26
CA ARG A 230 -0.63 9.96 9.29
C ARG A 230 0.88 9.82 9.49
N ARG A 231 1.33 8.59 9.77
CA ARG A 231 2.74 8.31 10.07
C ARG A 231 3.62 8.56 8.84
N LEU A 232 3.19 8.08 7.67
CA LEU A 232 3.88 8.29 6.40
C LEU A 232 4.03 9.78 6.08
N MET A 233 2.95 10.56 6.16
CA MET A 233 3.01 12.00 5.91
C MET A 233 3.91 12.73 6.91
N GLY A 234 3.82 12.38 8.20
CA GLY A 234 4.72 12.92 9.22
C GLY A 234 6.19 12.69 8.86
N LYS A 235 6.55 11.46 8.47
CA LYS A 235 7.91 11.13 8.03
C LYS A 235 8.33 11.90 6.78
N VAL A 236 7.47 11.96 5.77
CA VAL A 236 7.73 12.71 4.54
C VAL A 236 8.01 14.19 4.84
N LEU A 237 7.22 14.81 5.72
CA LEU A 237 7.41 16.21 6.13
C LEU A 237 8.74 16.42 6.86
N ILE A 238 9.09 15.52 7.79
CA ILE A 238 10.38 15.53 8.47
C ILE A 238 11.52 15.41 7.45
N ASP A 239 11.42 14.45 6.52
CA ASP A 239 12.45 14.21 5.51
C ASP A 239 12.61 15.38 4.54
N LEU A 240 11.51 16.04 4.15
CA LEU A 240 11.55 17.25 3.33
C LEU A 240 12.21 18.41 4.09
N ARG A 241 11.86 18.60 5.36
CA ARG A 241 12.48 19.61 6.22
C ARG A 241 13.98 19.39 6.35
N ASN A 242 14.40 18.17 6.61
CA ASN A 242 15.82 17.82 6.76
C ASN A 242 16.59 18.03 5.45
N THR A 243 16.01 17.65 4.30
CA THR A 243 16.64 17.91 3.00
C THR A 243 16.76 19.41 2.72
N ARG A 244 15.78 20.22 3.15
CA ARG A 244 15.87 21.68 3.05
C ARG A 244 16.98 22.25 3.94
N GLU A 245 17.05 21.82 5.21
CA GLU A 245 18.07 22.28 6.16
C GLU A 245 19.48 21.90 5.68
N GLU A 246 19.67 20.66 5.22
CA GLU A 246 20.93 20.18 4.65
C GLU A 246 21.36 20.97 3.41
N ALA A 247 20.42 21.28 2.50
CA ALA A 247 20.71 22.09 1.31
C ALA A 247 21.16 23.51 1.67
N ILE A 248 20.57 24.13 2.70
CA ILE A 248 20.95 25.47 3.19
C ILE A 248 22.35 25.45 3.80
N CYS A 249 22.67 24.46 4.66
CA CYS A 249 23.99 24.37 5.29
C CYS A 249 25.13 24.26 4.27
N VAL A 250 24.91 23.54 3.17
CA VAL A 250 25.91 23.37 2.10
C VAL A 250 26.06 24.62 1.23
N ALA A 251 24.98 25.41 1.09
CA ALA A 251 25.00 26.65 0.32
C ALA A 251 25.67 27.82 1.08
N ASP A 252 25.85 27.72 2.41
CA ASP A 252 26.51 28.75 3.22
C ASP A 252 28.05 28.60 3.18
N PRO A 253 28.80 29.56 2.59
CA PRO A 253 30.26 29.49 2.51
C PRO A 253 30.98 29.65 3.85
N LYS A 254 30.27 29.88 4.97
CA LYS A 254 30.85 29.95 6.33
C LYS A 254 30.90 28.62 7.07
N PHE A 255 30.42 27.53 6.49
CA PHE A 255 30.38 26.22 7.15
C PHE A 255 31.78 25.58 7.22
N THR A 256 32.53 25.88 8.29
CA THR A 256 33.76 25.14 8.65
C THR A 256 33.41 23.79 9.28
N GLU A 257 34.13 22.73 8.87
CA GLU A 257 33.86 21.31 9.18
C GLU A 257 33.75 20.96 10.68
N ASP A 258 34.15 21.84 11.60
CA ASP A 258 34.11 21.62 13.05
C ASP A 258 32.75 21.92 13.73
N GLU A 259 31.82 22.64 13.08
CA GLU A 259 30.52 22.99 13.70
C GLU A 259 29.44 21.90 13.54
N ALA A 260 29.73 20.82 12.80
CA ALA A 260 28.79 19.70 12.59
C ALA A 260 28.56 18.81 13.83
N LEU A 261 29.28 19.07 14.94
CA LEU A 261 29.17 18.30 16.20
C LEU A 261 28.19 18.93 17.20
N PHE A 262 27.71 20.14 16.99
CA PHE A 262 26.82 20.84 17.93
C PHE A 262 25.75 21.66 17.20
N LEU A 263 24.71 20.99 16.71
CA LEU A 263 23.43 21.67 16.47
C LEU A 263 22.56 21.50 17.73
N PRO A 264 22.20 22.58 18.44
CA PRO A 264 21.34 22.47 19.61
C PRO A 264 19.89 22.24 19.15
N THR A 265 19.33 21.10 19.52
CA THR A 265 17.89 20.84 19.51
C THR A 265 17.24 21.87 20.43
N LYS A 266 16.49 22.83 19.87
CA LYS A 266 15.77 23.82 20.68
C LYS A 266 14.61 23.16 21.42
N GLU A 267 14.88 22.70 22.63
CA GLU A 267 13.89 22.61 23.71
C GLU A 267 14.24 23.65 24.78
N VAL A 268 13.92 24.92 24.54
CA VAL A 268 13.93 25.93 25.60
C VAL A 268 12.67 26.78 25.47
N GLU A 269 11.53 26.18 25.79
CA GLU A 269 10.32 26.96 26.05
C GLU A 269 9.28 26.16 26.86
N HIS A 270 9.67 25.45 27.93
CA HIS A 270 8.68 24.93 28.91
C HIS A 270 9.22 24.69 30.34
N GLN A 271 10.17 25.50 30.81
CA GLN A 271 10.59 25.48 32.23
C GLN A 271 10.65 26.88 32.83
N GLN A 272 9.51 27.56 32.88
CA GLN A 272 9.27 28.62 33.86
C GLN A 272 7.86 28.54 34.42
N LYS A 273 7.60 27.52 35.22
CA LYS A 273 6.73 27.62 36.39
C LYS A 273 6.96 26.43 37.31
N ILE A 274 6.88 26.70 38.60
CA ILE A 274 7.07 25.78 39.74
C ILE A 274 8.51 25.80 40.30
N GLN A 275 8.95 26.98 40.73
CA GLN A 275 9.55 27.09 42.05
C GLN A 275 8.40 27.10 43.07
N VAL A 276 8.39 26.16 44.03
CA VAL A 276 8.04 26.39 45.45
C VAL A 276 8.21 25.06 46.22
N ARG A 277 9.18 25.09 47.15
CA ARG A 277 9.24 24.46 48.48
C ARG A 277 9.24 22.93 48.65
N ASN A 278 10.39 22.45 49.14
CA ASN A 278 10.66 22.10 50.55
C ASN A 278 11.32 20.73 50.75
N GLU A 279 12.34 20.79 51.60
CA GLU A 279 13.20 19.75 52.15
C GLU A 279 12.42 18.59 52.81
N ASP A 280 12.97 17.36 52.76
CA ASP A 280 13.71 16.79 53.90
C ASP A 280 14.26 15.36 53.64
N GLY A 281 15.47 15.10 54.15
CA GLY A 281 15.70 13.92 54.99
C GLY A 281 16.10 12.55 54.40
N ARG A 282 17.43 12.33 54.34
CA ARG A 282 18.19 11.13 54.82
C ARG A 282 18.19 9.78 54.04
N ARG A 283 19.43 9.47 53.60
CA ARG A 283 20.22 8.20 53.72
C ARG A 283 19.61 6.88 53.19
N SER A 284 20.27 6.31 52.18
CA SER A 284 21.11 5.10 52.36
C SER A 284 21.99 4.86 51.13
N SER A 285 23.27 4.61 51.39
CA SER A 285 24.29 4.15 50.46
C SER A 285 24.16 2.66 50.16
N THR A 286 24.27 2.23 48.91
CA THR A 286 25.01 1.01 48.54
C THR A 286 25.30 0.98 47.03
N THR A 287 26.48 0.47 46.74
CA THR A 287 27.23 0.44 45.48
C THR A 287 26.59 -0.41 44.38
N SER A 288 26.51 0.12 43.16
CA SER A 288 26.70 -0.68 41.94
C SER A 288 27.10 0.25 40.79
N GLU A 289 28.38 0.19 40.41
CA GLU A 289 28.87 0.71 39.14
C GLU A 289 28.20 -0.08 38.01
N LYS A 290 27.35 0.58 37.22
CA LYS A 290 26.89 0.05 35.94
C LYS A 290 26.56 1.20 34.96
N SER A 291 27.57 1.49 34.14
CA SER A 291 27.51 1.96 32.74
C SER A 291 26.40 2.95 32.36
N MET A 292 26.80 4.23 32.30
CA MET A 292 26.11 5.34 31.62
C MET A 292 26.26 5.23 30.08
N ASP A 293 25.80 4.15 29.46
CA ASP A 293 25.96 3.93 28.00
C ASP A 293 24.65 3.55 27.29
N GLN A 294 23.49 4.01 27.75
CA GLN A 294 22.20 3.70 27.10
C GLN A 294 21.37 4.91 26.66
N GLU A 295 21.78 6.14 26.99
CA GLU A 295 21.07 7.35 26.54
C GLU A 295 21.75 8.03 25.33
N ASP A 296 23.01 7.70 25.03
CA ASP A 296 23.78 8.30 23.93
C ASP A 296 23.63 7.59 22.56
N GLU A 297 22.89 6.47 22.49
CA GLU A 297 22.70 5.73 21.22
C GLU A 297 21.52 6.26 20.38
N ASP A 298 20.46 6.78 21.02
CA ASP A 298 19.30 7.36 20.32
C ASP A 298 19.64 8.70 19.65
N ASP A 299 20.52 9.51 20.26
CA ASP A 299 20.88 10.84 19.71
C ASP A 299 21.81 10.78 18.48
N ARG A 300 22.46 9.63 18.23
CA ARG A 300 23.21 9.41 16.97
C ARG A 300 22.33 8.98 15.81
N GLU A 301 21.05 8.68 16.05
CA GLU A 301 20.13 8.10 15.07
C GLU A 301 19.60 9.12 14.03
N THR A 302 19.97 10.40 14.16
CA THR A 302 19.60 11.49 13.23
C THR A 302 20.70 11.89 12.26
N LYS A 303 21.78 11.10 12.09
CA LYS A 303 22.70 11.33 10.96
C LYS A 303 22.04 10.83 9.67
N TYR A 304 21.38 11.75 8.95
CA TYR A 304 20.87 11.59 7.57
C TYR A 304 21.99 11.44 6.51
N ARG A 305 23.20 11.08 6.95
CA ARG A 305 24.31 10.61 6.13
C ARG A 305 24.36 9.10 6.18
N LEU A 306 24.94 8.50 5.16
CA LEU A 306 25.22 7.07 5.15
C LEU A 306 26.07 6.72 6.36
N ASP A 307 25.62 5.79 7.22
CA ASP A 307 26.48 5.29 8.28
C ASP A 307 27.71 4.62 7.63
N PRO A 308 28.92 5.17 7.82
CA PRO A 308 30.13 4.64 7.22
C PRO A 308 30.42 3.19 7.65
N LYS A 309 29.87 2.74 8.80
CA LYS A 309 30.04 1.37 9.30
C LYS A 309 29.25 0.34 8.49
N TYR A 310 28.15 0.76 7.87
CA TYR A 310 27.27 -0.12 7.10
C TYR A 310 27.39 0.09 5.59
N ALA A 311 27.98 1.20 5.14
CA ALA A 311 28.03 1.53 3.74
C ALA A 311 29.48 1.45 3.22
N ASN A 312 29.82 0.39 2.47
CA ASN A 312 31.03 0.36 1.61
C ASN A 312 30.88 1.36 0.44
N VAL A 313 30.61 2.63 0.77
CA VAL A 313 30.31 3.69 -0.19
C VAL A 313 31.56 4.55 -0.33
N LYS A 314 32.02 4.71 -1.58
CA LYS A 314 33.22 5.47 -1.94
C LYS A 314 33.17 6.96 -1.52
N THR A 315 32.00 7.47 -1.14
CA THR A 315 31.75 8.87 -0.77
C THR A 315 30.71 8.95 0.36
N PRO A 316 31.12 8.87 1.64
CA PRO A 316 30.19 8.86 2.79
C PRO A 316 29.44 10.19 2.99
N ASP A 317 29.98 11.31 2.49
CA ASP A 317 29.38 12.64 2.60
C ASP A 317 28.38 12.99 1.48
N ARG A 318 27.97 12.00 0.68
CA ARG A 318 27.07 12.24 -0.45
C ARG A 318 25.61 12.38 0.04
N HIS A 319 25.02 13.53 -0.24
CA HIS A 319 23.61 13.83 0.08
C HIS A 319 22.62 12.83 -0.53
N VAL A 320 21.62 12.46 0.25
CA VAL A 320 20.49 11.64 -0.22
C VAL A 320 19.54 12.53 -1.03
N ARG A 321 19.60 12.40 -2.36
CA ARG A 321 18.73 13.16 -3.29
C ARG A 321 17.38 12.50 -3.56
N THR A 322 17.27 11.21 -3.29
CA THR A 322 16.07 10.42 -3.56
C THR A 322 15.78 9.53 -2.37
N ARG A 323 14.54 9.58 -1.88
CA ARG A 323 14.01 8.62 -0.90
C ARG A 323 12.90 7.82 -1.54
N LEU A 324 12.87 6.53 -1.27
CA LEU A 324 11.87 5.60 -1.77
C LEU A 324 11.12 5.01 -0.58
N TYR A 325 9.80 5.16 -0.59
CA TYR A 325 8.90 4.53 0.37
C TYR A 325 8.12 3.46 -0.39
N PHE A 326 8.31 2.20 0.00
CA PHE A 326 7.54 1.08 -0.56
C PHE A 326 6.32 0.86 0.30
N THR A 327 5.13 0.92 -0.29
CA THR A 327 3.89 0.88 0.47
C THR A 327 2.83 0.02 -0.22
N SER A 328 1.73 -0.25 0.48
CA SER A 328 0.59 -0.99 -0.07
C SER A 328 -0.34 -0.08 -0.86
N GLU A 329 -1.19 -0.67 -1.70
CA GLU A 329 -2.23 0.05 -2.43
C GLU A 329 -3.14 0.88 -1.51
N SER A 330 -3.48 0.32 -0.33
CA SER A 330 -4.27 1.00 0.70
C SER A 330 -3.69 2.34 1.14
N HIS A 331 -2.37 2.45 1.24
CA HIS A 331 -1.70 3.71 1.58
C HIS A 331 -1.72 4.69 0.42
N ILE A 332 -1.60 4.22 -0.83
CA ILE A 332 -1.67 5.09 -2.00
C ILE A 332 -3.07 5.70 -2.13
N HIS A 333 -4.14 4.88 -2.00
CA HIS A 333 -5.52 5.39 -1.95
C HIS A 333 -5.72 6.39 -0.82
N SER A 334 -5.22 6.08 0.37
CA SER A 334 -5.34 6.93 1.56
C SER A 334 -4.64 8.27 1.38
N LEU A 335 -3.38 8.27 0.94
CA LEU A 335 -2.61 9.48 0.69
C LEU A 335 -3.27 10.33 -0.42
N MET A 336 -3.73 9.68 -1.49
CA MET A 336 -4.43 10.36 -2.57
C MET A 336 -5.75 11.00 -2.10
N ASN A 337 -6.50 10.32 -1.22
CA ASN A 337 -7.71 10.88 -0.61
C ASN A 337 -7.41 12.11 0.26
N VAL A 338 -6.32 12.08 1.04
CA VAL A 338 -5.88 13.27 1.80
C VAL A 338 -5.57 14.42 0.86
N LEU A 339 -4.76 14.19 -0.19
CA LEU A 339 -4.39 15.25 -1.13
C LEU A 339 -5.59 15.84 -1.88
N ARG A 340 -6.58 15.00 -2.25
CA ARG A 340 -7.78 15.43 -2.96
C ARG A 340 -8.73 16.24 -2.09
N TYR A 341 -8.86 15.88 -0.82
CA TYR A 341 -9.96 16.34 0.03
C TYR A 341 -9.50 17.13 1.25
N CYS A 342 -8.21 17.44 1.41
CA CYS A 342 -7.69 18.15 2.59
C CYS A 342 -8.41 19.47 2.87
N ASN A 343 -8.83 20.19 1.82
CA ASN A 343 -9.59 21.45 1.95
C ASN A 343 -11.00 21.28 2.53
N LEU A 344 -11.48 20.05 2.72
CA LEU A 344 -12.73 19.76 3.43
C LEU A 344 -12.55 19.68 4.95
N ASP A 345 -11.31 19.77 5.44
CA ASP A 345 -11.04 19.87 6.87
C ASP A 345 -11.56 21.20 7.44
N GLU A 346 -12.12 21.18 8.64
CA GLU A 346 -12.71 22.37 9.26
C GLU A 346 -11.67 23.48 9.52
N SER A 347 -10.40 23.11 9.72
CA SER A 347 -9.32 24.06 9.92
C SER A 347 -8.92 24.84 8.66
N LEU A 348 -9.26 24.32 7.47
CA LEU A 348 -8.96 24.92 6.17
C LEU A 348 -10.21 25.48 5.50
N HIS A 349 -11.23 25.85 6.29
CA HIS A 349 -12.50 26.30 5.76
C HIS A 349 -12.34 27.54 4.88
N GLY A 350 -12.72 27.41 3.60
CA GLY A 350 -12.60 28.48 2.61
C GLY A 350 -11.27 28.52 1.87
N GLU A 351 -10.34 27.62 2.16
CA GLU A 351 -9.13 27.45 1.35
C GLU A 351 -9.43 26.70 0.05
N ASP A 352 -8.70 27.08 -1.00
CA ASP A 352 -8.76 26.42 -2.29
C ASP A 352 -8.21 24.99 -2.20
N SER A 353 -8.70 24.09 -3.06
CA SER A 353 -8.16 22.74 -3.14
C SER A 353 -6.69 22.76 -3.57
N LEU A 354 -5.87 21.93 -2.92
CA LEU A 354 -4.49 21.68 -3.33
C LEU A 354 -4.40 21.13 -4.76
N VAL A 355 -5.46 20.47 -5.22
CA VAL A 355 -5.52 19.79 -6.50
C VAL A 355 -6.46 20.56 -7.44
N CYS A 356 -5.93 21.01 -8.58
CA CYS A 356 -6.73 21.73 -9.56
C CYS A 356 -7.80 20.83 -10.21
N GLN A 357 -8.87 21.45 -10.71
CA GLN A 357 -10.02 20.75 -11.30
C GLN A 357 -9.62 19.74 -12.40
N SER A 358 -8.73 20.13 -13.32
CA SER A 358 -8.26 19.23 -14.38
C SER A 358 -7.55 17.98 -13.86
N THR A 359 -6.91 18.09 -12.68
CA THR A 359 -6.27 16.95 -12.02
C THR A 359 -7.32 16.09 -11.34
N LEU A 360 -8.34 16.66 -10.69
CA LEU A 360 -9.48 15.91 -10.14
C LEU A 360 -10.20 15.09 -11.22
N ASP A 361 -10.41 15.67 -12.41
CA ASP A 361 -11.01 14.95 -13.54
C ASP A 361 -10.16 13.77 -14.01
N ARG A 362 -8.83 13.96 -14.14
CA ARG A 362 -7.90 12.88 -14.49
C ARG A 362 -7.93 11.78 -13.45
N LEU A 363 -7.87 12.17 -12.19
CA LEU A 363 -7.90 11.33 -11.03
C LEU A 363 -9.22 10.56 -10.85
N HIS A 364 -10.34 11.10 -11.36
CA HIS A 364 -11.62 10.40 -11.43
C HIS A 364 -11.65 9.38 -12.58
N ARG A 365 -10.97 9.66 -13.69
CA ARG A 365 -10.86 8.73 -14.84
C ARG A 365 -9.88 7.59 -14.58
N THR A 366 -8.91 7.77 -13.68
CA THR A 366 -8.01 6.71 -13.22
C THR A 366 -8.78 5.75 -12.32
N ARG A 367 -9.10 4.57 -12.84
CA ARG A 367 -9.91 3.57 -12.12
C ARG A 367 -9.10 2.57 -11.31
N GLU A 368 -7.84 2.37 -11.70
CA GLU A 368 -6.98 1.34 -11.12
C GLU A 368 -5.62 1.94 -10.71
N LEU A 369 -5.09 1.45 -9.59
CA LEU A 369 -3.73 1.71 -9.12
C LEU A 369 -2.96 0.39 -9.13
N ASP A 370 -2.28 0.11 -10.23
CA ASP A 370 -1.48 -1.11 -10.43
C ASP A 370 -0.23 -1.18 -9.52
N TYR A 371 0.39 -2.36 -9.48
CA TYR A 371 1.60 -2.72 -8.71
C TYR A 371 2.77 -1.71 -8.78
N MET A 372 2.87 -0.92 -9.84
CA MET A 372 3.94 0.09 -10.03
C MET A 372 3.47 1.54 -9.86
N SER A 373 2.22 1.74 -9.42
CA SER A 373 1.69 3.06 -9.12
C SER A 373 2.56 3.74 -8.06
N ASN A 374 2.93 4.99 -8.32
CA ASN A 374 3.80 5.74 -7.45
C ASN A 374 3.36 7.21 -7.35
N ILE A 375 3.73 7.83 -6.24
CA ILE A 375 3.56 9.26 -6.00
C ILE A 375 4.96 9.85 -5.89
N VAL A 376 5.27 10.81 -6.77
CA VAL A 376 6.58 11.47 -6.79
C VAL A 376 6.44 12.86 -6.23
N LEU A 377 6.99 13.08 -5.04
CA LEU A 377 7.12 14.40 -4.43
C LEU A 377 8.47 15.00 -4.84
N ARG A 378 8.43 16.18 -5.45
CA ARG A 378 9.64 16.91 -5.88
C ARG A 378 9.72 18.23 -5.15
N MET A 379 10.87 18.49 -4.54
CA MET A 379 11.18 19.77 -3.92
C MET A 379 12.04 20.58 -4.89
N PHE A 380 11.67 21.84 -5.11
CA PHE A 380 12.40 22.77 -5.97
C PHE A 380 12.76 24.01 -5.18
N GLU A 381 13.92 24.58 -5.51
CA GLU A 381 14.32 25.91 -5.05
C GLU A 381 13.89 26.95 -6.09
N ASN A 382 13.27 28.03 -5.63
CA ASN A 382 12.99 29.18 -6.48
C ASN A 382 14.20 30.12 -6.47
N THR A 383 14.93 30.15 -7.58
CA THR A 383 16.14 30.96 -7.75
C THR A 383 15.85 32.45 -8.00
N GLU A 384 14.60 32.83 -8.29
CA GLU A 384 14.24 34.22 -8.63
C GLU A 384 14.01 35.11 -7.40
N ARG A 385 13.99 34.55 -6.18
CA ARG A 385 13.84 35.33 -4.94
C ARG A 385 15.16 35.93 -4.40
N PHE A 386 16.28 35.75 -5.11
CA PHE A 386 17.61 36.24 -4.72
C PHE A 386 18.15 37.37 -5.62
N LEU A 387 17.33 37.99 -6.46
CA LEU A 387 17.69 39.18 -7.26
C LEU A 387 17.04 40.45 -6.73
#